data_AF-A0A2V7M6H8-F1
#
_entry.id   AF-A0A2V7M6H8-F1
#
_cell.length_a   1.000
_cell.length_b   1.000
_cell.length_c   1.000
_cell.angle_alpha   90.00
_cell.angle_beta   90.00
_cell.angle_gamma   90.00
#
_symmetry.space_group_name_H-M   'P 1'
#
loop_
_entity.id
_entity.type
_entity.pdbx_description
1 polymer ?
#
loop_
_entity_poly.entity_id
_entity_poly.type
_entity_poly.pdbx_seq_one_letter_code
_entity_poly.pdbx_strand_id
1 'polypeptide(L)'
;MDNRCGWSTSNEQMIAYHDTEWGVPVHNDKQLFGKLVLDGFQAGLSWAIILRKRDAFVKAFDGFNPDKMARYDARRIAKILRDPGIVRNKQKVKSAVGNARAFLEMKDAGESFDQFLWQFVGGRPKVNAWKTLRGLPAETKESTAMSKALVERGFRFVGPTICYAFMQAVGMVNDHLVTCYRYRQLTT
;
A
#
# COMPACT_ATOMS: atom_id res chain seq x y z
N MET A 1 -15.91 8.58 -23.43
CA MET A 1 -15.64 7.97 -22.11
C MET A 1 -14.31 7.26 -22.22
N ASP A 2 -13.31 7.73 -21.49
CA ASP A 2 -12.02 7.05 -21.44
C ASP A 2 -12.21 5.69 -20.75
N ASN A 3 -11.83 4.60 -21.42
CA ASN A 3 -11.94 3.26 -20.86
C ASN A 3 -11.09 3.17 -19.58
N ARG A 4 -11.67 2.72 -18.47
CA ARG A 4 -11.00 2.48 -17.18
C ARG A 4 -10.88 0.99 -16.89
N CYS A 5 -10.03 0.64 -15.93
CA CYS A 5 -10.04 -0.72 -15.39
C CYS A 5 -11.38 -1.00 -14.70
N GLY A 6 -12.00 -2.16 -14.98
CA GLY A 6 -13.38 -2.46 -14.55
C GLY A 6 -13.62 -2.48 -13.03
N TRP A 7 -12.57 -2.61 -12.21
CA TRP A 7 -12.69 -2.55 -10.74
C TRP A 7 -12.87 -1.13 -10.20
N SER A 8 -12.55 -0.10 -10.99
CA SER A 8 -12.52 1.30 -10.55
C SER A 8 -13.90 1.96 -10.46
N THR A 9 -14.92 1.40 -11.11
CA THR A 9 -16.20 2.09 -11.38
C THR A 9 -17.25 1.93 -10.28
N SER A 10 -16.87 1.51 -9.07
CA SER A 10 -17.82 1.22 -7.99
C SER A 10 -18.37 2.48 -7.30
N ASN A 11 -17.64 3.60 -7.32
CA ASN A 11 -18.06 4.92 -6.86
C ASN A 11 -17.05 5.99 -7.31
N GLU A 12 -17.41 7.27 -7.16
CA GLU A 12 -16.55 8.41 -7.55
C GLU A 12 -15.17 8.40 -6.86
N GLN A 13 -15.11 7.97 -5.60
CA GLN A 13 -13.84 7.90 -4.86
C GLN A 13 -12.88 6.88 -5.47
N MET A 14 -13.40 5.71 -5.88
CA MET A 14 -12.63 4.67 -6.55
C MET A 14 -12.19 5.08 -7.96
N ILE A 15 -13.04 5.84 -8.67
CA ILE A 15 -12.69 6.44 -9.97
C ILE A 15 -11.53 7.42 -9.78
N ALA A 16 -11.65 8.36 -8.84
CA ALA A 16 -10.60 9.34 -8.55
C ALA A 16 -9.29 8.67 -8.13
N TYR A 17 -9.36 7.63 -7.28
CA TYR A 17 -8.19 6.85 -6.88
C TYR A 17 -7.51 6.17 -8.07
N HIS A 18 -8.28 5.53 -8.95
CA HIS A 18 -7.75 4.91 -10.18
C HIS A 18 -7.09 5.95 -11.11
N ASP A 19 -7.76 7.08 -11.31
CA ASP A 19 -7.37 8.08 -12.29
C ASP A 19 -6.15 8.89 -11.86
N THR A 20 -5.96 9.10 -10.55
CA THR A 20 -4.97 10.06 -10.04
C THR A 20 -3.90 9.46 -9.14
N GLU A 21 -4.13 8.27 -8.56
CA GLU A 21 -3.20 7.67 -7.60
C GLU A 21 -2.69 6.29 -8.00
N TRP A 22 -3.58 5.37 -8.42
CA TRP A 22 -3.20 3.98 -8.62
C TRP A 22 -2.31 3.79 -9.85
N GLY A 23 -1.19 3.09 -9.65
CA GLY A 23 -0.16 2.89 -10.67
C GLY A 23 0.77 4.10 -10.86
N VAL A 24 0.58 5.22 -10.15
CA VAL A 24 1.49 6.37 -10.22
C VAL A 24 2.73 6.09 -9.35
N PRO A 25 3.96 6.22 -9.89
CA PRO A 25 5.19 6.00 -9.12
C PRO A 25 5.28 6.90 -7.88
N VAL A 26 5.53 6.29 -6.72
CA VAL A 26 5.77 6.98 -5.45
C VAL A 26 7.18 6.68 -4.95
N HIS A 27 7.97 7.72 -4.67
CA HIS A 27 9.33 7.59 -4.16
C HIS A 27 9.56 8.21 -2.77
N ASN A 28 8.51 8.72 -2.13
CA ASN A 28 8.63 9.30 -0.80
C ASN A 28 8.46 8.22 0.28
N ASP A 29 9.51 7.97 1.08
CA ASP A 29 9.54 6.96 2.15
C ASP A 29 8.32 7.00 3.08
N LYS A 30 7.89 8.18 3.52
CA LYS A 30 6.74 8.32 4.44
C LYS A 30 5.42 8.00 3.75
N GLN A 31 5.25 8.41 2.48
CA GLN A 31 4.07 8.06 1.70
C GLN A 31 4.00 6.55 1.42
N LEU A 32 5.14 5.95 1.05
CA LEU A 32 5.27 4.51 0.86
C LEU A 32 4.90 3.74 2.14
N PHE A 33 5.45 4.16 3.28
CA PHE A 33 5.12 3.58 4.58
C PHE A 33 3.62 3.65 4.89
N GLY A 34 3.00 4.83 4.74
CA GLY A 34 1.56 5.01 4.98
C GLY A 34 0.69 4.14 4.06
N LYS A 35 1.05 4.05 2.77
CA LYS A 35 0.34 3.20 1.80
C LYS A 35 0.48 1.71 2.13
N LEU A 36 1.68 1.25 2.51
CA LEU A 36 1.90 -0.14 2.93
C LEU A 36 1.08 -0.50 4.18
N VAL A 37 0.98 0.43 5.15
CA VAL A 37 0.12 0.23 6.32
C VAL A 37 -1.36 0.09 5.90
N LEU A 38 -1.85 0.94 4.99
CA LEU A 38 -3.23 0.84 4.49
C LEU A 38 -3.52 -0.47 3.77
N ASP A 39 -2.60 -0.96 2.93
CA ASP A 39 -2.73 -2.26 2.26
C ASP A 39 -2.73 -3.42 3.25
N GLY A 40 -1.92 -3.34 4.31
CA GLY A 40 -1.98 -4.30 5.43
C GLY A 40 -3.37 -4.33 6.10
N PHE A 41 -4.04 -3.17 6.20
CA PHE A 41 -5.41 -3.10 6.72
C PHE A 41 -6.46 -3.66 5.77
N GLN A 42 -6.19 -3.72 4.46
CA GLN A 42 -7.11 -4.25 3.45
C GLN A 42 -7.29 -5.78 3.54
N ALA A 43 -6.38 -6.54 4.15
CA ALA A 43 -6.49 -8.00 4.23
C ALA A 43 -7.88 -8.48 4.73
N GLY A 44 -8.65 -9.17 3.88
CA GLY A 44 -10.01 -9.62 4.19
C GLY A 44 -11.12 -8.57 4.02
N LEU A 45 -10.85 -7.45 3.36
CA LEU A 45 -11.78 -6.37 3.04
C LEU A 45 -11.61 -5.91 1.59
N SER A 46 -12.60 -5.20 1.05
CA SER A 46 -12.44 -4.51 -0.23
C SER A 46 -11.63 -3.22 -0.07
N TRP A 47 -10.86 -2.85 -1.09
CA TRP A 47 -10.12 -1.58 -1.08
C TRP A 47 -11.04 -0.36 -0.93
N ALA A 48 -12.24 -0.39 -1.52
CA ALA A 48 -13.23 0.67 -1.36
C ALA A 48 -13.58 0.96 0.12
N ILE A 49 -13.59 -0.05 0.99
CA ILE A 49 -13.79 0.14 2.44
C ILE A 49 -12.61 0.89 3.06
N ILE A 50 -11.38 0.55 2.68
CA ILE A 50 -10.17 1.20 3.19
C ILE A 50 -10.10 2.64 2.68
N LEU A 51 -10.36 2.86 1.40
CA LEU A 51 -10.36 4.17 0.76
C LEU A 51 -11.38 5.12 1.41
N ARG A 52 -12.60 4.67 1.66
CA ARG A 52 -13.62 5.45 2.40
C ARG A 52 -13.19 5.81 3.82
N LYS A 53 -12.37 4.97 4.46
CA LYS A 53 -11.88 5.16 5.82
C LYS A 53 -10.53 5.88 5.88
N ARG A 54 -9.93 6.23 4.74
CA ARG A 54 -8.55 6.71 4.65
C ARG A 54 -8.29 7.93 5.55
N ASP A 55 -9.16 8.93 5.55
CA ASP A 55 -8.98 10.13 6.37
C ASP A 55 -9.02 9.82 7.87
N ALA A 56 -9.88 8.88 8.27
CA ALA A 56 -9.92 8.39 9.65
C ALA A 56 -8.63 7.65 10.02
N PHE A 57 -8.07 6.85 9.11
CA PHE A 57 -6.76 6.23 9.30
C PHE A 57 -5.64 7.27 9.43
N VAL A 58 -5.57 8.25 8.53
CA VAL A 58 -4.60 9.35 8.57
C VAL A 58 -4.66 10.05 9.93
N LYS A 59 -5.87 10.39 10.40
CA LYS A 59 -6.04 11.03 11.72
C LYS A 59 -5.65 10.10 12.89
N ALA A 60 -6.09 8.84 12.87
CA ALA A 60 -5.85 7.88 13.94
C ALA A 60 -4.35 7.54 14.12
N PHE A 61 -3.59 7.55 13.03
CA PHE A 61 -2.16 7.24 12.98
C PHE A 61 -1.27 8.48 12.85
N ASP A 62 -1.75 9.66 13.29
CA ASP A 62 -1.00 10.93 13.32
C ASP A 62 -0.31 11.28 11.98
N GLY A 63 -1.03 11.08 10.86
CA GLY A 63 -0.54 11.31 9.51
C GLY A 63 0.40 10.23 8.99
N PHE A 64 0.33 9.01 9.54
CA PHE A 64 1.29 7.93 9.32
C PHE A 64 2.73 8.33 9.66
N ASN A 65 2.90 9.17 10.69
CA ASN A 65 4.23 9.58 11.14
C ASN A 65 4.90 8.42 11.92
N PRO A 66 5.96 7.80 11.39
CA PRO A 66 6.57 6.62 12.02
C PRO A 66 7.17 6.94 13.39
N ASP A 67 7.80 8.11 13.57
CA ASP A 67 8.36 8.57 14.85
C ASP A 67 7.29 8.64 15.95
N LYS A 68 6.08 9.10 15.62
CA LYS A 68 4.95 9.13 16.55
C LYS A 68 4.37 7.74 16.79
N MET A 69 4.13 6.98 15.72
CA MET A 69 3.51 5.66 15.78
C MET A 69 4.35 4.66 16.58
N ALA A 70 5.67 4.67 16.42
CA ALA A 70 6.59 3.76 17.12
C ALA A 70 6.49 3.86 18.65
N ARG A 71 6.12 5.05 19.16
CA ARG A 71 5.93 5.35 20.59
C ARG A 71 4.54 5.03 21.12
N TYR A 72 3.63 4.50 20.31
CA TYR A 72 2.28 4.18 20.77
C TYR A 72 2.31 3.11 21.87
N ASP A 73 1.71 3.44 23.00
CA ASP A 73 1.52 2.56 24.14
C ASP A 73 0.16 1.83 24.07
N ALA A 74 -0.11 1.00 25.07
CA ALA A 74 -1.37 0.27 25.17
C ALA A 74 -2.59 1.20 25.22
N ARG A 75 -2.47 2.38 25.85
CA ARG A 75 -3.54 3.37 25.97
C ARG A 75 -3.88 3.99 24.62
N ARG A 76 -2.88 4.37 23.83
CA ARG A 76 -3.07 4.90 22.48
C ARG A 76 -3.67 3.85 21.56
N ILE A 77 -3.19 2.60 21.61
CA ILE A 77 -3.76 1.49 20.84
C ILE A 77 -5.23 1.27 21.20
N ALA A 78 -5.57 1.26 22.50
CA ALA A 78 -6.95 1.12 22.95
C ALA A 78 -7.85 2.29 22.49
N LYS A 79 -7.31 3.52 22.44
CA LYS A 79 -8.02 4.69 21.88
C LYS A 79 -8.32 4.52 20.39
N ILE A 80 -7.33 4.09 19.60
CA ILE A 80 -7.49 3.83 18.16
C ILE A 80 -8.55 2.75 17.93
N LEU A 81 -8.53 1.66 18.72
CA LEU A 81 -9.51 0.56 18.60
C LEU A 81 -10.96 0.95 18.94
N ARG A 82 -11.18 2.09 19.60
CA ARG A 82 -12.53 2.62 19.86
C ARG A 82 -13.08 3.47 18.70
N ASP A 83 -12.24 3.91 17.77
CA ASP A 83 -12.66 4.74 16.65
C ASP A 83 -13.43 3.91 15.61
N PRO A 84 -14.74 4.17 15.38
CA PRO A 84 -15.52 3.45 14.37
C PRO A 84 -15.10 3.82 12.94
N GLY A 85 -14.36 4.92 12.76
CA GLY A 85 -13.80 5.38 11.50
C GLY A 85 -12.75 4.43 10.93
N ILE A 86 -12.04 3.65 11.77
CA ILE A 86 -11.03 2.70 11.30
C ILE A 86 -11.55 1.25 11.21
N VAL A 87 -10.69 0.32 10.80
CA VAL A 87 -10.90 -1.12 10.95
C VAL A 87 -10.41 -1.53 12.35
N ARG A 88 -11.35 -1.83 13.27
CA ARG A 88 -11.10 -2.11 14.68
C ARG A 88 -10.53 -3.52 14.93
N ASN A 89 -9.40 -3.82 14.31
CA ASN A 89 -8.68 -5.09 14.48
C ASN A 89 -7.41 -4.88 15.30
N LYS A 90 -7.33 -5.52 16.47
CA LYS A 90 -6.22 -5.38 17.42
C LYS A 90 -4.87 -5.80 16.84
N GLN A 91 -4.82 -6.87 16.04
CA GLN A 91 -3.58 -7.36 15.45
C GLN A 91 -3.07 -6.41 14.36
N LYS A 92 -3.96 -5.88 13.51
CA LYS A 92 -3.59 -4.90 12.47
C LYS A 92 -3.09 -3.59 13.06
N VAL A 93 -3.76 -3.06 14.09
CA VAL A 93 -3.30 -1.83 14.78
C VAL A 93 -1.93 -2.04 15.44
N LYS A 94 -1.73 -3.17 16.14
CA LYS A 94 -0.42 -3.51 16.70
C LYS A 94 0.66 -3.65 15.63
N SER A 95 0.32 -4.22 14.49
CA SER A 95 1.25 -4.40 13.38
C SER A 95 1.63 -3.07 12.74
N ALA A 96 0.71 -2.12 12.58
CA ALA A 96 1.06 -0.78 12.13
C ALA A 96 2.09 -0.08 13.04
N VAL A 97 1.97 -0.26 14.36
CA VAL A 97 2.94 0.24 15.35
C VAL A 97 4.28 -0.49 15.24
N GLY A 98 4.27 -1.82 15.09
CA GLY A 98 5.48 -2.61 14.88
C GLY A 98 6.21 -2.24 13.57
N ASN A 99 5.46 -2.07 12.49
CA ASN A 99 5.98 -1.65 11.19
C ASN A 99 6.61 -0.24 11.27
N ALA A 100 6.06 0.67 12.09
CA ALA A 100 6.69 1.97 12.32
C ALA A 100 8.07 1.85 12.98
N ARG A 101 8.25 0.89 13.91
CA ARG A 101 9.54 0.62 14.55
C ARG A 101 10.52 0.03 13.55
N ALA A 102 10.11 -1.00 12.81
CA ALA A 102 10.90 -1.60 11.74
C ALA A 102 11.36 -0.57 10.68
N PHE A 103 10.47 0.33 10.28
CA PHE A 103 10.79 1.42 9.36
C PHE A 103 11.85 2.37 9.95
N LEU A 104 11.76 2.72 11.24
CA LEU A 104 12.76 3.57 11.88
C LEU A 104 14.09 2.85 12.07
N GLU A 105 14.09 1.56 12.39
CA GLU A 105 15.31 0.75 12.49
C GLU A 105 16.08 0.74 11.15
N MET A 106 15.38 0.57 10.03
CA MET A 106 15.99 0.70 8.69
C MET A 106 16.58 2.10 8.46
N LYS A 107 15.80 3.14 8.76
CA LYS A 107 16.24 4.53 8.59
C LYS A 107 17.47 4.84 9.45
N ASP A 108 17.50 4.36 10.69
CA ASP A 108 18.61 4.56 11.63
C ASP A 108 19.87 3.79 11.18
N ALA A 109 19.69 2.68 10.44
CA ALA A 109 20.77 1.98 9.74
C ALA A 109 21.22 2.65 8.43
N GLY A 110 20.63 3.79 8.06
CA GLY A 110 20.94 4.52 6.83
C GLY A 110 20.28 3.95 5.57
N GLU A 111 19.33 3.03 5.70
CA GLU A 111 18.58 2.47 4.56
C GLU A 111 17.43 3.40 4.15
N SER A 112 17.32 3.70 2.86
CA SER A 112 16.13 4.36 2.30
C SER A 112 15.03 3.33 2.06
N PHE A 113 13.80 3.64 2.50
CA PHE A 113 12.67 2.73 2.32
C PHE A 113 12.25 2.63 0.84
N ASP A 114 12.30 3.75 0.12
CA ASP A 114 12.13 3.81 -1.33
C ASP A 114 13.11 2.89 -2.05
N GLN A 115 14.42 3.07 -1.85
CA GLN A 115 15.44 2.25 -2.51
C GLN A 115 15.27 0.76 -2.16
N PHE A 116 14.98 0.47 -0.89
CA PHE A 116 14.72 -0.89 -0.45
C PHE A 116 13.52 -1.53 -1.17
N LEU A 117 12.41 -0.81 -1.35
CA LEU A 117 11.23 -1.36 -2.00
C LEU A 117 11.37 -1.40 -3.53
N TRP A 118 11.94 -0.38 -4.15
CA TRP A 118 12.05 -0.29 -5.61
C TRP A 118 13.12 -1.22 -6.20
N GLN A 119 14.05 -1.74 -5.39
CA GLN A 119 15.03 -2.74 -5.85
C GLN A 119 14.35 -3.99 -6.44
N PHE A 120 13.16 -4.36 -5.94
CA PHE A 120 12.43 -5.56 -6.38
C PHE A 120 11.89 -5.45 -7.81
N VAL A 121 11.88 -4.24 -8.38
CA VAL A 121 11.54 -3.98 -9.80
C VAL A 121 12.70 -3.36 -10.58
N GLY A 122 13.91 -3.41 -10.02
CA GLY A 122 15.11 -2.84 -10.65
C GLY A 122 15.09 -1.30 -10.73
N GLY A 123 14.44 -0.63 -9.77
CA GLY A 123 14.45 0.82 -9.63
C GLY A 123 13.52 1.58 -10.58
N ARG A 124 12.73 0.89 -11.42
CA ARG A 124 11.81 1.51 -12.38
C ARG A 124 10.51 0.73 -12.51
N PRO A 125 9.39 1.37 -12.90
CA PRO A 125 8.12 0.68 -13.09
C PRO A 125 8.24 -0.48 -14.08
N LYS A 126 7.73 -1.65 -13.71
CA LYS A 126 7.55 -2.78 -14.63
C LYS A 126 6.21 -2.61 -15.35
N VAL A 127 6.25 -2.32 -16.65
CA VAL A 127 5.05 -2.17 -17.47
C VAL A 127 4.59 -3.55 -17.96
N ASN A 128 3.45 -4.01 -17.46
CA ASN A 128 2.83 -5.27 -17.91
C ASN A 128 1.75 -4.98 -18.96
N ALA A 129 1.36 -5.97 -19.77
CA ALA A 129 0.42 -5.77 -20.88
C ALA A 129 -0.87 -6.62 -20.73
N TRP A 130 -1.52 -6.53 -19.57
CA TRP A 130 -2.72 -7.33 -19.28
C TRP A 130 -3.92 -6.89 -20.14
N LYS A 131 -4.59 -7.86 -20.77
CA LYS A 131 -5.80 -7.60 -21.59
C LYS A 131 -7.10 -7.68 -20.81
N THR A 132 -7.14 -8.46 -19.73
CA THR A 132 -8.34 -8.69 -18.93
C THR A 132 -8.01 -8.76 -17.44
N LEU A 133 -8.98 -8.42 -16.58
CA LEU A 133 -8.81 -8.50 -15.13
C LEU A 133 -8.50 -9.92 -14.63
N ARG A 134 -9.03 -10.95 -15.30
CA ARG A 134 -8.76 -12.36 -14.97
C ARG A 134 -7.30 -12.75 -15.19
N GLY A 135 -6.58 -12.04 -16.07
CA GLY A 135 -5.16 -12.28 -16.32
C GLY A 135 -4.24 -11.74 -15.23
N LEU A 136 -4.71 -10.81 -14.38
CA LEU A 136 -3.88 -10.23 -13.33
C LEU A 136 -3.62 -11.30 -12.25
N PRO A 137 -2.35 -11.56 -11.90
CA PRO A 137 -2.03 -12.48 -10.83
C PRO A 137 -2.35 -11.85 -9.46
N ALA A 138 -2.59 -12.68 -8.45
CA ALA A 138 -2.74 -12.21 -7.08
C ALA A 138 -1.38 -11.92 -6.40
N GLU A 139 -0.32 -12.55 -6.88
CA GLU A 139 1.05 -12.41 -6.39
C GLU A 139 2.06 -12.71 -7.51
N THR A 140 3.30 -12.25 -7.33
CA THR A 140 4.39 -12.45 -8.28
C THR A 140 5.65 -12.94 -7.57
N LYS A 141 6.69 -13.29 -8.34
CA LYS A 141 8.00 -13.62 -7.76
C LYS A 141 8.58 -12.43 -7.01
N GLU A 142 8.42 -11.23 -7.58
CA GLU A 142 8.86 -9.97 -7.01
C GLU A 142 8.11 -9.64 -5.71
N SER A 143 6.78 -9.81 -5.68
CA SER A 143 6.01 -9.55 -4.45
C SER A 143 6.28 -10.57 -3.34
N THR A 144 6.55 -11.84 -3.71
CA THR A 144 6.99 -12.88 -2.78
C THR A 144 8.35 -12.54 -2.16
N ALA A 145 9.31 -12.08 -2.98
CA ALA A 145 10.62 -11.66 -2.51
C ALA A 145 10.54 -10.44 -1.60
N MET A 146 9.76 -9.42 -1.97
CA MET A 146 9.51 -8.23 -1.16
C MET A 146 8.87 -8.59 0.19
N SER A 147 7.86 -9.47 0.17
CA SER A 147 7.19 -9.95 1.38
C SER A 147 8.18 -10.59 2.35
N LYS A 148 9.02 -11.51 1.85
CA LYS A 148 10.06 -12.16 2.66
C LYS A 148 11.02 -11.13 3.28
N ALA A 149 11.55 -10.22 2.47
CA ALA A 149 12.50 -9.21 2.93
C ALA A 149 11.92 -8.22 3.96
N LEU A 150 10.64 -7.84 3.79
CA LEU A 150 9.91 -7.03 4.78
C LEU A 150 9.71 -7.79 6.09
N VAL A 151 9.33 -9.08 6.02
CA VAL A 151 9.15 -9.93 7.21
C VAL A 151 10.46 -10.08 8.00
N GLU A 152 11.58 -10.27 7.30
CA GLU A 152 12.93 -10.35 7.87
C GLU A 152 13.31 -9.04 8.59
N ARG A 153 12.86 -7.89 8.08
CA ARG A 153 13.00 -6.57 8.73
C ARG A 153 11.96 -6.29 9.80
N GLY A 154 11.17 -7.28 10.22
CA GLY A 154 10.22 -7.15 11.32
C GLY A 154 8.83 -6.61 10.93
N PHE A 155 8.58 -6.33 9.66
CA PHE A 155 7.24 -5.92 9.21
C PHE A 155 6.23 -7.08 9.32
N ARG A 156 4.95 -6.74 9.52
CA ARG A 156 3.81 -7.65 9.66
C ARG A 156 2.63 -7.15 8.83
N PHE A 157 1.72 -8.06 8.47
CA PHE A 157 0.65 -7.83 7.48
C PHE A 157 1.21 -7.38 6.12
N VAL A 158 2.27 -8.05 5.68
CA VAL A 158 3.00 -7.78 4.43
C VAL A 158 3.17 -9.07 3.62
N GLY A 159 2.11 -9.89 3.53
CA GLY A 159 2.15 -11.14 2.73
C GLY A 159 2.30 -10.87 1.22
N PRO A 160 2.63 -11.88 0.39
CA PRO A 160 2.90 -11.68 -1.04
C PRO A 160 1.76 -11.01 -1.82
N THR A 161 0.50 -11.34 -1.50
CA THR A 161 -0.69 -10.69 -2.10
C THR A 161 -0.79 -9.22 -1.70
N ILE A 162 -0.53 -8.89 -0.43
CA ILE A 162 -0.52 -7.50 0.07
C ILE A 162 0.60 -6.71 -0.61
N CYS A 163 1.79 -7.30 -0.71
CA CYS A 163 2.92 -6.67 -1.39
C CYS A 163 2.61 -6.45 -2.88
N TYR A 164 1.94 -7.37 -3.56
CA TYR A 164 1.60 -7.16 -4.97
C TYR A 164 0.55 -6.06 -5.16
N ALA A 165 -0.49 -6.03 -4.33
CA ALA A 165 -1.46 -4.94 -4.31
C ALA A 165 -0.79 -3.58 -4.03
N PHE A 166 0.16 -3.55 -3.11
CA PHE A 166 0.98 -2.38 -2.82
C PHE A 166 1.82 -1.95 -4.02
N MET A 167 2.55 -2.88 -4.65
CA MET A 167 3.36 -2.62 -5.85
C MET A 167 2.53 -2.00 -6.97
N GLN A 168 1.29 -2.48 -7.16
CA GLN A 168 0.34 -1.89 -8.10
C GLN A 168 -0.09 -0.48 -7.66
N ALA A 169 -0.43 -0.31 -6.39
CA ALA A 169 -0.92 0.96 -5.84
C ALA A 169 0.12 2.09 -5.90
N VAL A 170 1.42 1.78 -5.73
CA VAL A 170 2.52 2.75 -5.74
C VAL A 170 3.29 2.84 -7.05
N GLY A 171 2.79 2.19 -8.11
CA GLY A 171 3.36 2.30 -9.45
C GLY A 171 4.67 1.56 -9.67
N MET A 172 5.04 0.61 -8.81
CA MET A 172 6.18 -0.30 -9.07
C MET A 172 5.87 -1.23 -10.24
N VAL A 173 4.60 -1.57 -10.43
CA VAL A 173 4.11 -2.24 -11.63
C VAL A 173 2.98 -1.40 -12.24
N ASN A 174 2.98 -1.25 -13.56
CA ASN A 174 1.85 -0.70 -14.28
C ASN A 174 0.98 -1.86 -14.76
N ASP A 175 -0.09 -2.10 -13.99
CA ASP A 175 -1.08 -3.17 -14.23
C ASP A 175 -2.42 -2.63 -14.74
N HIS A 176 -2.46 -1.36 -15.18
CA HIS A 176 -3.61 -0.90 -15.94
C HIS A 176 -3.79 -1.80 -17.16
N LEU A 177 -5.04 -2.20 -17.45
CA LEU A 177 -5.30 -2.99 -18.64
C LEU A 177 -4.88 -2.21 -19.88
N VAL A 178 -4.42 -2.89 -20.94
CA VAL A 178 -3.98 -2.22 -22.18
C VAL A 178 -5.08 -1.37 -22.85
N THR A 179 -6.34 -1.62 -22.50
CA THR A 179 -7.51 -0.86 -22.94
C THR A 179 -7.82 0.36 -22.07
N CYS A 180 -7.22 0.44 -20.87
CA CYS A 180 -7.36 1.56 -19.95
C CYS A 180 -6.56 2.77 -20.43
N TYR A 181 -7.14 3.97 -20.38
CA TYR A 181 -6.44 5.19 -20.81
C TYR A 181 -5.17 5.47 -19.99
N ARG A 182 -5.17 5.12 -18.70
CA ARG A 182 -4.03 5.28 -17.79
C ARG A 182 -2.84 4.38 -18.16
N TYR A 183 -3.08 3.27 -18.85
CA TYR A 183 -1.99 2.37 -19.29
C TYR A 183 -0.94 3.13 -20.08
N ARG A 184 -1.36 3.87 -21.12
CA ARG A 184 -0.45 4.64 -21.96
C ARG A 184 0.17 5.82 -21.20
N GLN A 185 -0.62 6.52 -20.39
CA GLN A 185 -0.14 7.69 -19.63
C GLN A 185 0.94 7.36 -18.59
N LEU A 186 0.98 6.11 -18.11
CA LEU A 186 1.95 5.64 -17.11
C LEU A 186 3.02 4.72 -17.72
N THR A 187 3.09 4.63 -19.05
CA THR A 187 4.14 3.88 -19.77
C THR A 187 5.19 4.81 -20.38
N THR A 188 4.83 6.08 -20.60
CA THR A 188 5.70 7.16 -21.09
C THR A 188 6.46 7.80 -19.95
#